data_AF-A0A4U9VI27-F1
#
_entry.id   AF-A0A4U9VI27-F1
#
_cell.length_a   1.000
_cell.length_b   1.000
_cell.length_c   1.000
_cell.angle_alpha   90.00
_cell.angle_beta   90.00
_cell.angle_gamma   90.00
#
_symmetry.space_group_name_H-M   'P 1'
#
loop_
_entity.id
_entity.type
_entity.pdbx_description
1 polymer ?
#
loop_
_entity_poly.entity_id
_entity_poly.type
_entity_poly.pdbx_seq_one_letter_code
_entity_poly.pdbx_strand_id
1 'polypeptide(L)'
;MIFADAELKRDTPVRPLNALLQAPYANDCEPIARKRFREVEQLLSWLLQYAPSRLTGTGACVFAEFDSEPAALQVLNQAPAWLRGFVARGVNVSPLHRIRSGQFEP
;
A
#
# COMPACT_ATOMS: atom_id res chain seq x y z
N MET A 1 18.52 -6.29 -4.68
CA MET A 1 18.25 -5.44 -3.51
C MET A 1 17.75 -4.08 -4.00
N ILE A 2 16.64 -3.55 -3.47
CA ILE A 2 15.99 -2.32 -3.98
C ILE A 2 16.92 -1.09 -3.91
N PHE A 3 17.53 -0.82 -2.76
CA PHE A 3 18.37 0.37 -2.55
C PHE A 3 19.66 0.43 -3.38
N ALA A 4 20.15 -0.73 -3.81
CA ALA A 4 21.34 -0.86 -4.65
C ALA A 4 21.03 -0.71 -6.15
N ASP A 5 19.76 -0.57 -6.54
CA ASP A 5 19.41 -0.40 -7.95
C ASP A 5 19.85 0.97 -8.47
N ALA A 6 20.57 0.98 -9.59
CA ALA A 6 21.04 2.20 -10.23
C ALA A 6 19.88 3.11 -10.69
N GLU A 7 18.74 2.54 -11.05
CA GLU A 7 17.56 3.28 -11.52
C GLU A 7 16.65 3.76 -10.38
N LEU A 8 16.94 3.43 -9.12
CA LEU A 8 16.14 3.95 -8.01
C LEU A 8 16.18 5.48 -8.00
N LYS A 9 14.99 6.09 -8.01
CA LYS A 9 14.84 7.55 -7.93
C LYS A 9 15.38 8.07 -6.60
N ARG A 10 16.30 9.04 -6.66
CA ARG A 10 17.04 9.59 -5.49
C ARG A 10 16.95 11.11 -5.38
N ASP A 11 16.21 11.73 -6.28
CA ASP A 11 16.11 13.18 -6.46
C ASP A 11 14.68 13.70 -6.26
N THR A 12 13.81 12.92 -5.60
CA THR A 12 12.46 13.38 -5.23
C THR A 12 12.57 14.64 -4.36
N PRO A 13 11.97 15.77 -4.78
CA PRO A 13 12.16 17.04 -4.10
C PRO A 13 11.52 17.03 -2.71
N VAL A 14 12.21 17.69 -1.77
CA VAL A 14 11.65 18.00 -0.45
C VAL A 14 10.47 18.94 -0.63
N ARG A 15 9.34 18.61 -0.01
CA ARG A 15 8.09 19.37 -0.09
C ARG A 15 7.50 19.52 1.31
N PRO A 16 6.79 20.62 1.59
CA PRO A 16 6.10 20.78 2.86
C PRO A 16 4.92 19.79 2.96
N LEU A 17 4.54 19.46 4.20
CA LEU A 17 3.51 18.44 4.47
C LEU A 17 2.17 18.73 3.77
N ASN A 18 1.72 19.99 3.77
CA ASN A 18 0.48 20.39 3.11
C ASN A 18 0.50 20.10 1.60
N ALA A 19 1.63 20.35 0.93
CA ALA A 19 1.79 20.02 -0.48
C ALA A 19 1.82 18.50 -0.72
N LEU A 20 2.39 17.73 0.21
CA LEU A 20 2.37 16.26 0.13
C LEU A 20 0.96 15.70 0.27
N LEU A 21 0.17 16.20 1.22
CA LEU A 21 -1.21 15.75 1.47
C LEU A 21 -2.19 16.08 0.34
N GLN A 22 -1.86 17.06 -0.51
CA GLN A 22 -2.67 17.46 -1.67
C GLN A 22 -2.20 16.80 -2.99
N ALA A 23 -1.01 16.20 -2.99
CA ALA A 23 -0.45 15.54 -4.16
C ALA A 23 -0.88 14.07 -4.22
N PRO A 24 -0.90 13.44 -5.41
CA PRO A 24 -1.04 12.01 -5.54
C PRO A 24 0.05 11.26 -4.74
N TYR A 25 -0.36 10.23 -4.00
CA TYR A 25 0.56 9.41 -3.23
C TYR A 25 1.28 8.42 -4.14
N ALA A 26 2.59 8.28 -3.94
CA ALA A 26 3.44 7.39 -4.71
C ALA A 26 4.60 6.87 -3.85
N ASN A 27 5.20 5.75 -4.27
CA ASN A 27 6.36 5.16 -3.63
C ASN A 27 7.49 5.01 -4.66
N ASP A 28 8.60 5.71 -4.47
CA ASP A 28 9.75 5.69 -5.39
C ASP A 28 10.42 4.30 -5.49
N CYS A 29 10.19 3.41 -4.53
CA CYS A 29 10.67 2.03 -4.59
C CYS A 29 9.81 1.13 -5.48
N GLU A 30 8.57 1.53 -5.78
CA GLU A 30 7.61 0.69 -6.52
C GLU A 30 8.08 0.30 -7.92
N PRO A 31 8.59 1.23 -8.78
CA PRO A 31 9.07 0.84 -10.11
C PRO A 31 10.19 -0.20 -10.06
N ILE A 32 11.08 -0.11 -9.06
CA ILE A 32 12.18 -1.05 -8.88
C ILE A 32 11.67 -2.41 -8.38
N ALA A 33 10.73 -2.42 -7.45
CA ALA A 33 10.12 -3.65 -6.95
C ALA A 33 9.37 -4.39 -8.07
N ARG A 34 8.56 -3.67 -8.84
CA ARG A 34 7.84 -4.15 -10.03
C ARG A 34 8.80 -4.75 -11.07
N LYS A 35 9.88 -4.03 -11.39
CA LYS A 35 10.90 -4.47 -12.36
C LYS A 35 11.61 -5.76 -11.93
N ARG A 36 11.97 -5.87 -10.65
CA ARG A 36 12.82 -6.96 -10.15
C ARG A 36 12.05 -8.21 -9.70
N PHE A 37 10.81 -8.05 -9.27
CA PHE A 37 10.03 -9.13 -8.68
C PHE A 37 8.70 -9.26 -9.42
N ARG A 38 8.60 -10.29 -10.26
CA ARG A 38 7.44 -10.52 -11.15
C ARG A 38 6.15 -10.71 -10.35
N GLU A 39 6.25 -11.31 -9.17
CA GLU A 39 5.13 -11.52 -8.25
C GLU A 39 4.58 -10.18 -7.73
N VAL A 40 5.45 -9.18 -7.51
CA VAL A 40 5.02 -7.82 -7.13
C VAL A 40 4.30 -7.14 -8.29
N GLU A 41 4.84 -7.24 -9.52
CA GLU A 41 4.14 -6.71 -10.71
C GLU A 41 2.78 -7.37 -10.86
N GLN A 42 2.72 -8.71 -10.80
CA GLN A 42 1.48 -9.45 -10.97
C GLN A 42 0.42 -9.09 -9.92
N LEU A 43 0.82 -8.99 -8.64
CA LEU A 43 -0.05 -8.53 -7.56
C LEU A 43 -0.60 -7.13 -7.83
N LEU A 44 0.27 -6.20 -8.20
CA LEU A 44 -0.10 -4.81 -8.41
C LEU A 44 -0.94 -4.63 -9.67
N SER A 45 -0.61 -5.28 -10.79
CA SER A 45 -1.40 -5.26 -12.02
C SER A 45 -2.80 -5.84 -11.80
N TRP A 46 -2.94 -6.86 -10.94
CA TRP A 46 -4.23 -7.43 -10.61
C TRP A 46 -5.07 -6.44 -9.78
N LEU A 47 -4.52 -5.88 -8.71
CA LEU A 47 -5.23 -4.93 -7.84
C LEU A 47 -5.62 -3.61 -8.56
N LEU A 48 -4.77 -3.12 -9.47
CA LEU A 48 -5.02 -1.89 -10.23
C LEU A 48 -6.26 -1.96 -11.14
N GLN A 49 -6.78 -3.16 -11.42
CA GLN A 49 -8.05 -3.33 -12.15
C GLN A 49 -9.27 -2.95 -11.30
N TYR A 50 -9.11 -2.86 -9.97
CA TYR A 50 -10.21 -2.67 -9.03
C TYR A 50 -10.11 -1.34 -8.27
N ALA A 51 -8.91 -0.91 -7.90
CA ALA A 51 -8.71 0.28 -7.07
C ALA A 51 -7.29 0.87 -7.18
N PRO A 52 -7.08 2.14 -6.79
CA PRO A 52 -5.75 2.71 -6.60
C PRO A 52 -4.92 1.81 -5.68
N SER A 53 -3.78 1.36 -6.19
CA SER A 53 -2.96 0.33 -5.54
C SER A 53 -1.49 0.67 -5.61
N ARG A 54 -0.76 0.43 -4.52
CA ARG A 54 0.65 0.81 -4.38
C ARG A 54 1.45 -0.18 -3.54
N LEU A 55 2.78 -0.14 -3.70
CA LEU A 55 3.72 -0.82 -2.81
C LEU A 55 3.78 -0.15 -1.43
N THR A 56 3.80 -0.94 -0.35
CA THR A 56 4.11 -0.44 1.00
C THR A 56 5.56 -0.76 1.40
N GLY A 57 6.23 0.22 2.02
CA GLY A 57 7.66 0.11 2.37
C GLY A 57 8.53 -0.13 1.14
N THR A 58 9.40 -1.14 1.21
CA THR A 58 10.20 -1.63 0.07
C THR A 58 9.65 -2.94 -0.52
N GLY A 59 8.41 -3.29 -0.17
CA GLY A 59 7.77 -4.54 -0.55
C GLY A 59 8.08 -5.70 0.40
N ALA A 60 7.58 -6.91 0.11
CA ALA A 60 6.85 -7.29 -1.11
C ALA A 60 5.34 -6.97 -1.08
N CYS A 61 4.79 -6.54 0.06
CA CYS A 61 3.36 -6.26 0.18
C CYS A 61 2.94 -5.05 -0.68
N VAL A 62 1.77 -5.19 -1.28
CA VAL A 62 1.02 -4.12 -1.95
C VAL A 62 -0.32 -3.94 -1.25
N PHE A 63 -0.94 -2.78 -1.41
CA PHE A 63 -2.26 -2.49 -0.87
C PHE A 63 -3.11 -1.80 -1.92
N ALA A 64 -4.44 -1.94 -1.80
CA ALA A 64 -5.45 -1.26 -2.58
C ALA A 64 -6.38 -0.48 -1.65
N GLU A 65 -6.81 0.70 -2.06
CA GLU A 65 -7.63 1.60 -1.25
C GLU A 65 -9.11 1.47 -1.61
N PHE A 66 -9.95 1.35 -0.59
CA PHE A 66 -11.40 1.26 -0.73
C PHE A 66 -12.09 2.15 0.30
N ASP A 67 -13.19 2.78 -0.08
CA ASP A 67 -13.99 3.63 0.81
C ASP A 67 -14.83 2.82 1.81
N SER A 68 -15.01 1.52 1.57
CA SER A 68 -15.82 0.66 2.42
C SER A 68 -15.27 -0.76 2.51
N GLU A 69 -15.48 -1.38 3.68
CA GLU A 69 -15.13 -2.79 3.92
C GLU A 69 -15.84 -3.76 2.97
N PRO A 70 -17.15 -3.63 2.66
CA PRO A 70 -17.81 -4.51 1.71
C PRO A 70 -17.18 -4.46 0.30
N ALA A 71 -16.78 -3.28 -0.18
CA ALA A 71 -16.10 -3.15 -1.48
C ALA A 71 -14.75 -3.87 -1.48
N ALA A 72 -13.97 -3.71 -0.40
CA ALA A 72 -12.68 -4.41 -0.25
C ALA A 72 -12.85 -5.94 -0.18
N LEU A 73 -13.83 -6.42 0.58
CA LEU A 73 -14.14 -7.85 0.69
C LEU A 73 -14.63 -8.44 -0.63
N GLN A 74 -15.42 -7.70 -1.41
CA GLN A 74 -15.86 -8.14 -2.74
C GLN A 74 -14.66 -8.39 -3.68
N VAL A 75 -13.63 -7.53 -3.63
CA VAL A 75 -12.41 -7.73 -4.43
C VAL A 75 -11.59 -8.88 -3.87
N LEU A 76 -11.43 -8.98 -2.54
CA LEU A 76 -10.71 -10.10 -1.92
C LEU A 76 -11.33 -11.46 -2.27
N ASN A 77 -12.66 -11.56 -2.35
CA ASN A 77 -13.36 -12.79 -2.73
C ASN A 77 -13.15 -13.19 -4.20
N GLN A 78 -12.70 -12.25 -5.05
CA GLN A 78 -12.30 -12.52 -6.44
C GLN A 78 -10.80 -12.82 -6.56
N ALA A 79 -10.05 -12.74 -5.46
CA ALA A 79 -8.61 -12.92 -5.49
C ALA A 79 -8.23 -14.33 -5.97
N PRO A 80 -7.29 -14.43 -6.90
CA PRO A 80 -6.83 -15.73 -7.38
C PRO A 80 -6.10 -16.48 -6.25
N ALA A 81 -6.11 -17.82 -6.30
CA ALA A 81 -5.58 -18.67 -5.23
C ALA A 81 -4.10 -18.44 -4.87
N TRP A 82 -3.30 -17.87 -5.77
CA TRP A 82 -1.90 -17.53 -5.52
C TRP A 82 -1.73 -16.25 -4.69
N LEU A 83 -2.76 -15.41 -4.62
CA LEU A 83 -2.76 -14.16 -3.86
C LEU A 83 -3.11 -14.44 -2.40
N ARG A 84 -2.26 -13.97 -1.49
CA ARG A 84 -2.53 -13.98 -0.04
C ARG A 84 -2.85 -12.57 0.40
N GLY A 85 -4.12 -12.31 0.68
CA GLY A 85 -4.62 -10.99 1.06
C GLY A 85 -5.48 -11.05 2.31
N PHE A 86 -5.66 -9.89 2.92
CA PHE A 86 -6.62 -9.65 4.00
C PHE A 86 -7.17 -8.23 3.86
N VAL A 87 -8.35 -8.00 4.45
CA VAL A 87 -8.92 -6.65 4.56
C VAL A 87 -8.64 -6.11 5.95
N ALA A 88 -8.24 -4.84 6.03
CA ALA A 88 -8.06 -4.12 7.28
C ALA A 88 -8.39 -2.64 7.09
N ARG A 89 -8.82 -1.99 8.18
CA ARG A 89 -9.09 -0.56 8.22
C ARG A 89 -7.87 0.21 8.70
N GLY A 90 -7.40 1.19 7.92
CA GLY A 90 -6.41 2.17 8.36
C GLY A 90 -6.98 3.05 9.48
N VAL A 91 -6.22 3.26 10.55
CA VAL A 91 -6.62 4.10 11.69
C VAL A 91 -5.55 5.15 12.01
N ASN A 92 -5.99 6.39 12.26
CA ASN A 92 -5.08 7.50 12.57
C ASN A 92 -4.53 7.45 14.00
N VAL A 93 -5.18 6.70 14.89
CA VAL A 93 -4.71 6.46 16.26
C VAL A 93 -4.35 5.00 16.38
N SER A 94 -3.09 4.74 16.74
CA SER A 94 -2.59 3.39 16.96
C SER A 94 -3.49 2.61 17.93
N PRO A 95 -3.89 1.37 17.61
CA PRO A 95 -4.67 0.53 18.51
C PRO A 95 -4.03 0.38 19.89
N LEU A 96 -2.70 0.27 19.96
CA LEU A 96 -1.97 0.22 21.23
C LEU A 96 -2.21 1.46 22.09
N HIS A 97 -2.23 2.66 21.48
CA HIS A 97 -2.46 3.90 22.22
C HIS A 97 -3.90 3.98 22.74
N ARG A 98 -4.90 3.55 21.96
CA ARG A 98 -6.30 3.48 22.43
C ARG A 98 -6.47 2.53 23.61
N ILE A 99 -5.84 1.36 23.54
CA ILE A 99 -5.86 0.38 24.63
C ILE A 99 -5.24 1.00 25.90
N ARG A 100 -4.09 1.67 25.77
CA ARG A 100 -3.42 2.31 26.91
C ARG A 100 -4.16 3.50 27.49
N SER A 101 -4.97 4.22 26.71
CA SER A 101 -5.78 5.36 27.16
C SER A 101 -7.16 4.95 27.70
N GLY A 102 -7.51 3.65 27.70
CA GLY A 102 -8.83 3.18 28.13
C GLY A 102 -9.95 3.48 27.14
N GLN A 103 -9.63 3.85 25.90
CA GLN A 103 -10.57 4.21 24.84
C GLN A 103 -10.79 3.06 23.84
N PHE A 104 -10.73 1.82 24.32
CA PHE A 104 -10.97 0.66 23.46
C PHE A 104 -12.47 0.39 23.37
N GLU A 105 -13.04 0.53 22.18
CA GLU A 105 -14.32 -0.09 21.85
C GLU A 105 -14.05 -1.35 21.01
N PRO A 106 -14.62 -2.51 21.39
CA PRO A 106 -14.38 -3.79 20.73
C PRO A 106 -14.93 -3.87 19.31
#